data_AF-T1A3E6-F1
#
_entry.id   AF-T1A3E6-F1
#
_cell.length_a   1.000
_cell.length_b   1.000
_cell.length_c   1.000
_cell.angle_alpha   90.00
_cell.angle_beta   90.00
_cell.angle_gamma   90.00
#
_symmetry.space_group_name_H-M   'P 1'
#
loop_
_entity.id
_entity.type
_entity.pdbx_description
1 polymer ?
#
loop_
_entity_poly.entity_id
_entity_poly.type
_entity_poly.pdbx_seq_one_letter_code
_entity_poly.pdbx_strand_id
1 'polypeptide(L)'
;TTGDRRLVPHGVVLDPRARGQLPDGVRADGPIDLHREALRTAAARALDEAWDPSIHVEEAIRAQEDLDRVQNLVSERLTSWNGRDPPDDPAHGPSPRAEVDPALLAGRTALERLVAEIRSTHDQLAKAIEETMPRRAPNLSALLGPDLAARLLARAGGIARLSRLPAGTIQVLGAERAFFEHLRGRPPTRHGLLFSTADPVRPPVRRAA
;
A
#
# COMPACT_ATOMS: atom_id res chain seq x y z
N THR A 1 17.69 -0.63 -15.70
CA THR A 1 17.33 0.78 -15.52
C THR A 1 16.50 0.89 -14.26
N THR A 2 17.10 1.34 -13.16
CA THR A 2 16.40 1.52 -11.88
C THR A 2 15.50 2.74 -12.03
N GLY A 3 14.33 2.52 -12.61
CA GLY A 3 13.35 3.58 -12.88
C GLY A 3 12.69 3.99 -11.58
N ASP A 4 13.36 4.84 -10.82
CA ASP A 4 12.73 5.52 -9.70
C ASP A 4 11.54 6.33 -10.26
N ARG A 5 10.34 5.83 -9.99
CA ARG A 5 9.09 6.34 -10.56
C ARG A 5 8.78 7.77 -10.10
N ARG A 6 9.47 8.26 -9.07
CA ARG A 6 9.38 9.62 -8.54
C ARG A 6 9.91 10.68 -9.50
N LEU A 7 10.84 10.32 -10.39
CA LEU A 7 11.50 11.25 -11.32
C LEU A 7 10.79 11.35 -12.69
N VAL A 8 9.97 10.35 -13.02
CA VAL A 8 9.26 10.24 -14.30
C VAL A 8 8.28 11.40 -14.56
N PRO A 9 7.49 11.90 -13.59
CA PRO A 9 6.58 13.02 -13.80
C PRO A 9 7.29 14.37 -14.06
N HIS A 10 8.55 14.49 -13.63
CA HIS A 10 9.39 15.67 -13.81
C HIS A 10 10.23 15.61 -15.10
N GLY A 11 10.02 14.59 -15.95
CA GLY A 11 10.81 14.38 -17.17
C GLY A 11 12.25 13.94 -16.90
N VAL A 12 12.61 13.65 -15.65
CA VAL A 12 13.94 13.20 -15.26
C VAL A 12 14.03 11.70 -15.50
N VAL A 13 14.47 11.34 -16.71
CA VAL A 13 14.86 9.96 -17.04
C VAL A 13 16.33 9.83 -16.69
N LEU A 14 16.65 9.05 -15.64
CA LEU A 14 18.02 8.60 -15.36
C LEU A 14 18.44 7.56 -16.42
N ASP A 15 18.65 8.03 -17.65
CA ASP A 15 19.29 7.26 -18.70
C ASP A 15 20.79 7.61 -18.70
N PRO A 16 21.68 6.70 -18.25
CA PRO A 16 23.12 6.94 -18.27
C PRO A 16 23.70 7.12 -19.68
N ARG A 17 22.90 6.92 -20.74
CA ARG A 17 23.26 7.16 -22.14
C ARG A 17 22.59 8.40 -22.75
N ALA A 18 21.62 9.01 -22.06
CA ALA A 18 20.98 10.23 -22.57
C ALA A 18 21.99 11.39 -22.51
N ARG A 19 22.22 12.04 -23.66
CA ARG A 19 22.99 13.28 -23.73
C ARG A 19 22.14 14.42 -23.17
N GLY A 20 22.05 14.51 -21.84
CA GLY A 20 21.49 15.68 -21.17
C GLY A 20 22.41 16.89 -21.35
N GLN A 21 21.82 18.07 -21.38
CA GLN A 21 22.58 19.31 -21.35
C GLN A 21 23.26 19.43 -19.99
N LEU A 22 24.58 19.67 -19.98
CA LEU A 22 25.33 19.84 -18.75
C LEU A 22 24.78 21.04 -17.95
N PRO A 23 24.76 20.99 -16.61
CA PRO A 23 24.33 22.12 -15.78
C PRO A 23 25.10 23.39 -16.15
N ASP A 24 24.45 24.55 -16.07
CA ASP A 24 25.06 25.84 -16.40
C ASP A 24 26.40 26.04 -15.66
N GLY A 25 27.46 26.29 -16.43
CA GLY A 25 28.83 26.46 -15.92
C GLY A 25 29.73 25.21 -15.99
N VAL A 26 29.21 24.04 -16.39
CA VAL A 26 29.99 22.80 -16.54
C VAL A 26 30.43 22.60 -17.99
N ARG A 27 31.75 22.66 -18.23
CA ARG A 27 32.37 22.38 -19.53
C ARG A 27 32.53 20.88 -19.75
N ALA A 28 32.12 20.36 -20.91
CA ALA A 28 32.18 18.92 -21.24
C ALA A 28 33.59 18.30 -21.21
N ASP A 29 34.61 19.14 -21.36
CA ASP A 29 36.04 18.87 -21.34
C ASP A 29 36.70 19.14 -19.97
N GLY A 30 35.90 19.46 -18.95
CA GLY A 30 36.36 19.72 -17.58
C GLY A 30 36.69 18.45 -16.77
N PRO A 31 37.44 18.60 -15.65
CA PRO A 31 37.74 17.50 -14.72
C PRO A 31 36.50 16.69 -14.31
N ILE A 32 36.64 15.36 -14.27
CA ILE A 32 35.56 14.42 -13.92
C ILE A 32 34.95 14.73 -12.54
N ASP A 33 35.77 15.17 -11.59
CA ASP A 33 35.29 15.47 -10.24
C ASP A 33 34.36 16.70 -10.19
N LEU A 34 34.60 17.71 -11.04
CA LEU A 34 33.70 18.87 -11.16
C LEU A 34 32.35 18.47 -11.79
N HIS A 35 32.36 17.57 -12.76
CA HIS A 35 31.13 17.02 -13.34
C HIS A 35 30.33 16.22 -12.32
N ARG A 36 31.00 15.35 -11.55
CA ARG A 36 30.36 14.56 -10.49
C ARG A 36 29.69 15.48 -9.46
N GLU A 37 30.37 16.54 -9.04
CA GLU A 37 29.84 17.45 -8.04
C GLU A 37 28.66 18.27 -8.55
N ALA A 38 28.74 18.78 -9.78
CA ALA A 38 27.64 19.47 -10.42
C ALA A 38 26.40 18.57 -10.60
N LEU A 39 26.60 17.31 -11.02
CA LEU A 39 25.52 16.33 -11.14
C LEU A 39 24.90 15.99 -9.79
N ARG A 40 25.70 15.87 -8.72
CA ARG A 40 25.19 15.66 -7.36
C ARG A 40 24.35 16.83 -6.88
N THR A 41 24.81 18.06 -7.13
CA THR A 41 24.08 19.28 -6.74
C THR A 41 22.78 19.42 -7.52
N ALA A 42 22.80 19.16 -8.83
CA ALA A 42 21.60 19.16 -9.67
C ALA A 42 20.60 18.08 -9.22
N ALA A 43 21.07 16.86 -8.93
CA ALA A 43 20.24 15.78 -8.43
C ALA A 43 19.65 16.10 -7.04
N ALA A 44 20.44 16.71 -6.15
CA ALA A 44 19.96 17.12 -4.82
C ALA A 44 18.86 18.18 -4.92
N ARG A 45 19.02 19.18 -5.79
CA ARG A 45 17.98 20.18 -6.06
C ARG A 45 16.72 19.56 -6.65
N ALA A 46 16.87 18.67 -7.62
CA ALA A 46 15.74 17.98 -8.22
C ALA A 46 14.99 17.09 -7.22
N LEU A 47 15.70 16.45 -6.28
CA LEU A 47 15.08 15.66 -5.20
C LEU A 47 14.33 16.54 -4.20
N ASP A 48 14.88 17.71 -3.88
CA ASP A 48 14.25 18.69 -2.98
C ASP A 48 12.97 19.27 -3.61
N GLU A 49 13.02 19.64 -4.88
CA GLU A 49 11.86 20.11 -5.65
C GLU A 49 10.79 19.01 -5.84
N ALA A 50 11.21 17.76 -5.99
CA ALA A 50 10.31 16.61 -6.14
C ALA A 50 9.78 16.05 -4.81
N TRP A 51 10.22 16.59 -3.67
CA TRP A 51 9.76 16.12 -2.37
C TRP A 51 8.27 16.42 -2.19
N ASP A 52 7.48 15.35 -2.17
CA ASP A 52 6.05 15.44 -1.88
C ASP A 52 5.72 14.66 -0.60
N PRO A 53 5.25 15.33 0.48
CA PRO A 53 4.77 14.66 1.69
C PRO A 53 3.67 13.61 1.46
N SER A 54 3.08 13.49 0.25
CA SER A 54 2.02 12.49 -0.03
C SER A 54 2.56 11.07 0.04
N ILE A 55 3.87 10.93 -0.17
CA ILE A 55 4.57 9.66 -0.06
C ILE A 55 4.29 8.99 1.29
N HIS A 56 4.15 9.75 2.37
CA HIS A 56 3.85 9.19 3.69
C HIS A 56 2.46 8.57 3.77
N VAL A 57 1.46 9.13 3.08
CA VAL A 57 0.12 8.53 3.01
C VAL A 57 0.17 7.25 2.18
N GLU A 58 0.91 7.25 1.06
CA GLU A 58 1.07 6.05 0.24
C GLU A 58 1.77 4.92 1.00
N GLU A 59 2.85 5.24 1.69
CA GLU A 59 3.59 4.26 2.50
C GLU A 59 2.78 3.79 3.70
N ALA A 60 1.98 4.67 4.34
CA ALA A 60 1.07 4.27 5.42
C ALA A 60 0.03 3.24 4.92
N ILE A 61 -0.57 3.47 3.75
CA ILE A 61 -1.54 2.53 3.16
C ILE A 61 -0.86 1.20 2.81
N ARG A 62 0.33 1.22 2.19
CA ARG A 62 1.07 -0.01 1.88
C ARG A 62 1.41 -0.78 3.15
N ALA A 63 1.85 -0.08 4.18
CA ALA A 63 2.12 -0.66 5.48
C ALA A 63 0.87 -1.29 6.09
N GLN A 64 -0.31 -0.65 6.01
CA GLN A 64 -1.56 -1.26 6.47
C GLN A 64 -1.90 -2.54 5.71
N GLU A 65 -1.78 -2.55 4.37
CA GLU A 65 -2.01 -3.76 3.57
C GLU A 65 -1.02 -4.89 3.91
N ASP A 66 0.23 -4.56 4.25
CA ASP A 66 1.22 -5.52 4.72
C ASP A 66 0.87 -6.05 6.12
N LEU A 67 0.48 -5.16 7.04
CA LEU A 67 0.06 -5.54 8.40
C LEU A 67 -1.17 -6.45 8.37
N ASP A 68 -2.15 -6.19 7.50
CA ASP A 68 -3.31 -7.07 7.30
C ASP A 68 -2.89 -8.48 6.86
N ARG A 69 -1.95 -8.58 5.90
CA ARG A 69 -1.42 -9.87 5.44
C ARG A 69 -0.71 -10.62 6.57
N VAL A 70 0.16 -9.95 7.32
CA VAL A 70 0.91 -10.55 8.42
C VAL A 70 -0.05 -10.96 9.55
N GLN A 71 -0.98 -10.09 9.93
CA GLN A 71 -2.00 -10.37 10.95
C GLN A 71 -2.80 -11.62 10.60
N ASN A 72 -3.26 -11.74 9.35
CA ASN A 72 -4.03 -12.90 8.90
C ASN A 72 -3.20 -14.18 8.99
N LEU A 73 -1.97 -14.15 8.49
CA LEU A 73 -1.08 -15.32 8.53
C LEU A 73 -0.82 -15.79 9.96
N VAL A 74 -0.47 -14.87 10.86
CA VAL A 74 -0.18 -15.20 12.26
C VAL A 74 -1.46 -15.65 12.99
N SER A 75 -2.60 -15.02 12.73
CA SER A 75 -3.89 -15.42 13.30
C SER A 75 -4.31 -16.82 12.86
N GLU A 76 -4.09 -17.19 11.60
CA GLU A 76 -4.32 -18.56 11.13
C GLU A 76 -3.38 -19.56 11.82
N ARG A 77 -2.11 -19.20 12.00
CA ARG A 77 -1.14 -20.07 12.71
C ARG A 77 -1.55 -20.26 14.17
N LEU A 78 -1.90 -19.20 14.88
CA LEU A 78 -2.40 -19.26 16.26
C LEU A 78 -3.68 -20.07 16.35
N THR A 79 -4.66 -19.84 15.47
CA THR A 79 -5.90 -20.63 15.44
C THR A 79 -5.60 -22.12 15.24
N SER A 80 -4.69 -22.45 14.32
CA SER A 80 -4.26 -23.83 14.08
C SER A 80 -3.54 -24.44 15.30
N TRP A 81 -2.72 -23.65 16.01
CA TRP A 81 -2.03 -24.10 17.22
C TRP A 81 -3.02 -24.33 18.35
N ASN A 82 -3.87 -23.35 18.65
CA ASN A 82 -4.90 -23.40 19.70
C ASN A 82 -5.89 -24.56 19.47
N GLY A 83 -6.23 -24.84 18.21
CA GLY A 83 -7.11 -25.96 17.86
C GLY A 83 -6.52 -27.36 18.10
N ARG A 84 -5.24 -27.48 18.48
CA ARG A 84 -4.59 -28.74 18.88
C ARG A 84 -4.54 -28.94 20.38
N ASP A 85 -4.96 -27.95 21.17
CA ASP A 85 -5.06 -28.11 22.61
C ASP A 85 -6.13 -29.17 22.92
N PRO A 86 -5.93 -29.98 23.98
CA PRO A 86 -6.96 -30.90 24.43
C PRO A 86 -8.24 -30.11 24.74
N PRO A 87 -9.42 -30.63 24.40
CA PRO A 87 -10.68 -29.95 24.70
C PRO A 87 -10.80 -29.72 26.20
N ASP A 88 -11.21 -28.50 26.59
CA ASP A 88 -11.59 -28.16 27.95
C ASP A 88 -12.93 -28.88 28.27
N ASP A 89 -12.84 -30.17 28.60
CA ASP A 89 -13.98 -30.95 29.09
C ASP A 89 -13.96 -30.99 30.63
N PRO A 90 -14.87 -30.28 31.32
CA PRO A 90 -14.96 -30.31 32.78
C PRO A 90 -15.30 -31.70 33.34
N ALA A 91 -15.79 -32.64 32.52
CA ALA A 91 -16.10 -34.01 32.93
C ALA A 91 -14.88 -34.95 32.86
N HIS A 92 -13.86 -34.65 32.06
CA HIS A 92 -12.71 -35.54 31.82
C HIS A 92 -11.43 -35.15 32.57
N GLY A 93 -11.42 -33.99 33.23
CA GLY A 93 -10.22 -33.44 33.88
C GLY A 93 -9.11 -33.11 32.86
N PRO A 94 -7.99 -32.50 33.30
CA PRO A 94 -6.88 -32.24 32.42
C PRO A 94 -6.34 -33.56 31.84
N SER A 95 -6.21 -33.62 30.51
CA SER A 95 -5.67 -34.81 29.84
C SER A 95 -4.27 -35.15 30.40
N PRO A 96 -3.96 -36.42 30.73
CA PRO A 96 -2.67 -36.81 31.32
C PRO A 96 -1.43 -36.50 30.46
N ARG A 97 -1.63 -36.13 29.18
CA ARG A 97 -0.59 -35.73 28.23
C ARG A 97 -0.33 -34.21 28.21
N ALA A 98 -1.02 -33.44 29.03
CA ALA A 98 -1.07 -31.97 28.97
C ALA A 98 0.06 -31.27 29.73
N GLU A 99 1.27 -31.83 29.76
CA GLU A 99 2.44 -31.06 30.16
C GLU A 99 2.89 -30.26 28.93
N VAL A 100 2.34 -29.05 28.79
CA VAL A 100 2.75 -28.13 27.74
C VAL A 100 4.13 -27.59 28.11
N ASP A 101 5.10 -27.76 27.21
CA ASP A 101 6.44 -27.19 27.40
C ASP A 101 6.31 -25.67 27.67
N PRO A 102 6.79 -25.17 28.83
CA PRO A 102 6.65 -23.77 29.20
C PRO A 102 7.33 -22.82 28.19
N ALA A 103 8.38 -23.28 27.50
CA ALA A 103 9.02 -22.49 26.44
C ALA A 103 8.11 -22.36 25.21
N LEU A 104 7.40 -23.42 24.84
CA LEU A 104 6.44 -23.37 23.73
C LEU A 104 5.20 -22.53 24.08
N LEU A 105 4.72 -22.61 25.32
CA LEU A 105 3.64 -21.75 25.80
C LEU A 105 4.06 -20.27 25.76
N ALA A 106 5.27 -19.94 26.22
CA ALA A 106 5.80 -18.59 26.15
C ALA A 106 5.91 -18.09 24.70
N GLY A 107 6.35 -18.94 23.77
CA GLY A 107 6.39 -18.62 22.34
C GLY A 107 5.01 -18.31 21.74
N ARG A 108 3.99 -19.08 22.12
CA ARG A 108 2.60 -18.85 21.71
C ARG A 108 2.04 -17.54 22.26
N THR A 109 2.23 -17.26 23.55
CA THR A 109 1.81 -15.98 24.16
C THR A 109 2.55 -14.79 23.52
N ALA A 110 3.81 -14.96 23.13
CA ALA A 110 4.54 -13.92 22.40
C ALA A 110 3.92 -13.64 21.02
N LEU A 111 3.48 -14.66 20.29
CA LEU A 111 2.76 -14.49 19.02
C LEU A 111 1.40 -13.79 19.20
N GLU A 112 0.65 -14.12 20.26
CA GLU A 112 -0.60 -13.44 20.59
C GLU A 112 -0.40 -11.95 20.86
N ARG A 113 0.66 -11.60 21.61
CA ARG A 113 1.06 -10.21 21.85
C ARG A 113 1.44 -9.50 20.55
N LEU A 114 2.23 -10.15 19.69
CA LEU A 114 2.61 -9.60 18.39
C LEU A 114 1.37 -9.28 17.52
N VAL A 115 0.36 -10.16 17.48
CA VAL A 115 -0.90 -9.88 16.76
C VAL A 115 -1.61 -8.65 17.34
N ALA A 116 -1.65 -8.52 18.67
CA ALA A 116 -2.24 -7.35 19.31
C ALA A 116 -1.48 -6.05 18.97
N GLU A 117 -0.15 -6.09 18.93
CA GLU A 117 0.70 -4.96 18.54
C GLU A 117 0.54 -4.57 17.07
N ILE A 118 0.47 -5.57 16.17
CA ILE A 118 0.19 -5.36 14.74
C ILE A 118 -1.14 -4.64 14.57
N ARG A 119 -2.20 -5.13 15.22
CA ARG A 119 -3.54 -4.52 15.17
C ARG A 119 -3.52 -3.09 15.70
N SER A 120 -2.88 -2.86 16.84
CA SER A 120 -2.76 -1.51 17.41
C SER A 120 -2.02 -0.54 16.48
N THR A 121 -0.95 -1.01 15.83
CA THR A 121 -0.18 -0.22 14.86
C THR A 121 -1.01 0.08 13.62
N HIS A 122 -1.75 -0.91 13.11
CA HIS A 122 -2.68 -0.74 12.00
C HIS A 122 -3.73 0.33 12.30
N ASP A 123 -4.34 0.31 13.49
CA ASP A 123 -5.36 1.28 13.90
C ASP A 123 -4.78 2.71 14.04
N GLN A 124 -3.54 2.82 14.52
CA GLN A 124 -2.84 4.11 14.60
C GLN A 124 -2.58 4.69 13.19
N LEU A 125 -2.20 3.87 12.22
CA LEU A 125 -2.03 4.29 10.83
C LEU A 125 -3.37 4.71 10.22
N ALA A 126 -4.45 3.95 10.47
CA ALA A 126 -5.79 4.27 9.99
C ALA A 126 -6.23 5.65 10.49
N LYS A 127 -6.05 5.92 11.78
CA LYS A 127 -6.37 7.22 12.39
C LYS A 127 -5.53 8.34 11.79
N ALA A 128 -4.22 8.13 11.60
CA ALA A 128 -3.34 9.12 10.99
C ALA A 128 -3.77 9.47 9.56
N ILE A 129 -4.22 8.49 8.78
CA ILE A 129 -4.78 8.68 7.44
C ILE A 129 -6.09 9.48 7.51
N GLU A 130 -7.00 9.11 8.42
CA GLU A 130 -8.27 9.77 8.63
C GLU A 130 -8.10 11.27 8.97
N GLU A 131 -7.11 11.61 9.78
CA GLU A 131 -6.80 13.00 10.13
C GLU A 131 -6.10 13.77 9.00
N THR A 132 -5.28 13.08 8.19
CA THR A 132 -4.42 13.72 7.18
C THR A 132 -5.15 13.96 5.86
N MET A 133 -5.97 13.02 5.42
CA MET A 133 -6.61 13.04 4.12
C MET A 133 -7.55 14.22 3.86
N PRO A 134 -8.39 14.67 4.82
CA PRO A 134 -9.24 15.84 4.63
C PRO A 134 -8.46 17.12 4.34
N ARG A 135 -7.28 17.27 4.94
CA ARG A 135 -6.38 18.41 4.67
C ARG A 135 -5.71 18.28 3.30
N ARG A 136 -5.47 17.04 2.87
CA ARG A 136 -4.60 16.75 1.74
C ARG A 136 -5.31 16.62 0.40
N ALA A 137 -6.43 15.92 0.40
CA ALA A 137 -7.30 15.73 -0.76
C ALA A 137 -8.75 15.94 -0.31
N PRO A 138 -9.15 17.19 0.01
CA PRO A 138 -10.47 17.49 0.60
C PRO A 138 -11.62 17.00 -0.27
N ASN A 139 -11.55 17.25 -1.58
CA ASN A 139 -12.61 16.86 -2.52
C ASN A 139 -12.73 15.33 -2.62
N LEU A 140 -11.59 14.62 -2.69
CA LEU A 140 -11.60 13.16 -2.78
C LEU A 140 -12.11 12.53 -1.48
N SER A 141 -11.67 13.07 -0.34
CA SER A 141 -12.10 12.63 0.99
C SER A 141 -13.59 12.88 1.22
N ALA A 142 -14.12 14.01 0.75
CA ALA A 142 -15.56 14.31 0.84
C ALA A 142 -16.41 13.36 -0.04
N LEU A 143 -15.88 12.93 -1.20
CA LEU A 143 -16.60 12.06 -2.12
C LEU A 143 -16.56 10.58 -1.72
N LEU A 144 -15.42 10.10 -1.21
CA LEU A 144 -15.15 8.67 -1.04
C LEU A 144 -14.88 8.24 0.41
N GLY A 145 -14.71 9.22 1.31
CA GLY A 145 -14.16 9.00 2.64
C GLY A 145 -12.61 9.01 2.65
N PRO A 146 -11.99 9.34 3.80
CA PRO A 146 -10.53 9.42 3.95
C PRO A 146 -9.77 8.14 3.56
N ASP A 147 -10.24 6.97 4.02
CA ASP A 147 -9.58 5.68 3.79
C ASP A 147 -9.55 5.31 2.30
N LEU A 148 -10.71 5.27 1.63
CA LEU A 148 -10.77 4.93 0.21
C LEU A 148 -10.02 5.96 -0.65
N ALA A 149 -10.12 7.25 -0.30
CA ALA A 149 -9.35 8.29 -0.98
C ALA A 149 -7.84 8.05 -0.89
N ALA A 150 -7.32 7.69 0.29
CA ALA A 150 -5.91 7.35 0.48
C ALA A 150 -5.50 6.11 -0.31
N ARG A 151 -6.32 5.05 -0.31
CA ARG A 151 -6.07 3.83 -1.10
C ARG A 151 -5.98 4.10 -2.60
N LEU A 152 -6.88 4.94 -3.13
CA LEU A 152 -6.82 5.34 -4.54
C LEU A 152 -5.56 6.13 -4.86
N LEU A 153 -5.15 7.05 -3.98
CA LEU A 153 -3.91 7.80 -4.15
C LEU A 153 -2.68 6.88 -4.13
N ALA A 154 -2.60 5.97 -3.16
CA ALA A 154 -1.52 5.00 -3.05
C ALA A 154 -1.43 4.09 -4.28
N ARG A 155 -2.59 3.69 -4.85
CA ARG A 155 -2.63 2.86 -6.06
C ARG A 155 -2.28 3.63 -7.32
N ALA A 156 -2.69 4.90 -7.41
CA ALA A 156 -2.39 5.77 -8.53
C ALA A 156 -0.92 6.25 -8.53
N GLY A 157 -0.27 6.32 -7.36
CA GLY A 157 1.06 6.91 -7.17
C GLY A 157 1.00 8.43 -7.09
N GLY A 158 0.00 8.95 -6.38
CA GLY A 158 -0.09 10.35 -5.99
C GLY A 158 -1.23 11.13 -6.66
N ILE A 159 -1.54 12.29 -6.10
CA ILE A 159 -2.66 13.15 -6.53
C ILE A 159 -2.47 13.62 -7.97
N ALA A 160 -1.26 14.04 -8.33
CA ALA A 160 -0.94 14.55 -9.66
C ALA A 160 -1.10 13.50 -10.76
N ARG A 161 -0.86 12.22 -10.44
CA ARG A 161 -1.06 11.12 -11.37
C ARG A 161 -2.54 10.74 -11.43
N LEU A 162 -3.21 10.64 -10.28
CA LEU A 162 -4.64 10.35 -10.21
C LEU A 162 -5.47 11.33 -11.05
N SER A 163 -5.16 12.63 -11.01
CA SER A 163 -5.88 13.66 -11.77
C SER A 163 -5.72 13.56 -13.29
N ARG A 164 -4.70 12.86 -13.78
CA ARG A 164 -4.44 12.62 -15.21
C ARG A 164 -5.04 11.30 -15.70
N LEU A 165 -5.49 10.42 -14.81
CA LEU A 165 -6.09 9.15 -15.21
C LEU A 165 -7.49 9.38 -15.76
N PRO A 166 -7.86 8.74 -16.89
CA PRO A 166 -9.23 8.80 -17.38
C PRO A 166 -10.17 8.04 -16.43
N ALA A 167 -11.45 8.42 -16.44
CA ALA A 167 -12.46 7.83 -15.54
C ALA A 167 -12.53 6.30 -15.64
N GLY A 168 -12.41 5.73 -16.85
CA GLY A 168 -12.39 4.28 -17.05
C GLY A 168 -11.19 3.58 -16.39
N THR A 169 -10.03 4.24 -16.31
CA THR A 169 -8.88 3.71 -15.56
C THR A 169 -9.12 3.83 -14.07
N ILE A 170 -9.64 4.96 -13.59
CA ILE A 170 -9.98 5.16 -12.17
C ILE A 170 -10.99 4.09 -11.72
N GLN A 171 -11.97 3.76 -12.56
CA GLN A 171 -13.00 2.76 -12.30
C GLN A 171 -12.43 1.35 -12.03
N VAL A 172 -11.31 0.99 -12.67
CA VAL A 172 -10.70 -0.35 -12.55
C VAL A 172 -9.43 -0.38 -11.71
N LEU A 173 -9.04 0.75 -11.08
CA LEU A 173 -7.89 0.80 -10.17
C LEU A 173 -8.05 -0.23 -9.04
N GLY A 174 -7.03 -1.05 -8.81
CA GLY A 174 -7.03 -2.18 -7.88
C GLY A 174 -7.65 -3.48 -8.41
N ALA A 175 -8.26 -3.47 -9.60
CA ALA A 175 -8.74 -4.67 -10.30
C ALA A 175 -7.97 -4.94 -11.60
N GLU A 176 -6.72 -4.48 -11.69
CA GLU A 176 -5.94 -4.52 -12.93
C GLU A 176 -5.75 -5.94 -13.43
N ARG A 177 -5.57 -6.91 -12.53
CA ARG A 177 -5.47 -8.32 -12.92
C ARG A 177 -6.72 -8.80 -13.65
N ALA A 178 -7.91 -8.53 -13.10
CA ALA A 178 -9.17 -8.91 -13.73
C ALA A 178 -9.40 -8.14 -15.04
N PHE A 179 -8.99 -6.87 -15.09
CA PHE A 179 -9.00 -6.07 -16.31
C PHE A 179 -8.12 -6.66 -17.42
N PHE A 180 -6.88 -7.07 -17.10
CA PHE A 180 -5.99 -7.71 -18.08
C PHE A 180 -6.47 -9.09 -18.50
N GLU A 181 -7.09 -9.86 -17.60
CA GLU A 181 -7.74 -11.12 -17.94
C GLU A 181 -8.93 -10.91 -18.89
N HIS A 182 -9.67 -9.82 -18.74
CA HIS A 182 -10.74 -9.48 -19.68
C HIS A 182 -10.21 -9.21 -21.09
N LEU A 183 -9.07 -8.53 -21.21
CA LEU A 183 -8.39 -8.35 -22.51
C LEU A 183 -7.96 -9.68 -23.15
N ARG A 184 -7.89 -10.78 -22.37
CA ARG A 184 -7.65 -12.15 -22.83
C ARG A 184 -8.93 -12.96 -23.06
N GLY A 185 -10.09 -12.32 -23.07
CA GLY A 185 -11.39 -12.95 -23.35
C GLY A 185 -12.18 -13.43 -22.12
N ARG A 186 -11.74 -13.12 -20.89
CA ARG A 186 -12.55 -13.36 -19.68
C ARG A 186 -13.65 -12.31 -19.53
N PRO A 187 -14.68 -12.53 -18.68
CA PRO A 187 -15.70 -11.52 -18.42
C PRO A 187 -15.12 -10.21 -17.86
N PRO A 188 -15.66 -9.04 -18.23
CA PRO A 188 -15.16 -7.75 -17.78
C PRO A 188 -15.38 -7.55 -16.27
N THR A 189 -14.37 -7.03 -15.58
CA THR A 189 -14.58 -6.46 -14.24
C THR A 189 -15.28 -5.11 -14.36
N ARG A 190 -16.33 -4.90 -13.57
CA ARG A 190 -17.09 -3.65 -13.59
C ARG A 190 -16.46 -2.57 -12.73
N HIS A 191 -15.76 -2.94 -11.66
CA HIS A 191 -15.26 -2.01 -10.65
C HIS A 191 -13.95 -2.52 -10.03
N GLY A 192 -13.12 -1.60 -9.59
CA GLY A 192 -11.96 -1.84 -8.72
C GLY A 192 -12.24 -1.41 -7.29
N LEU A 193 -11.32 -0.64 -6.71
CA LEU A 193 -11.40 -0.15 -5.32
C LEU A 193 -12.66 0.68 -5.04
N LEU A 194 -13.28 1.29 -6.04
CA LEU A 194 -14.52 2.05 -5.85
C LEU A 194 -15.70 1.22 -5.35
N PHE A 195 -15.65 -0.12 -5.46
CA PHE A 195 -16.72 -1.00 -4.98
C PHE A 195 -16.48 -1.56 -3.56
N SER A 196 -15.34 -1.23 -2.92
CA SER A 196 -15.09 -1.62 -1.53
C SER A 196 -15.73 -0.68 -0.51
N THR A 197 -16.44 0.37 -0.94
CA THR A 197 -17.19 1.24 -0.02
C THR A 197 -18.28 0.44 0.69
N ALA A 198 -18.33 0.57 2.01
CA ALA A 198 -19.27 -0.11 2.91
C ALA A 198 -20.76 0.19 2.65
N ASP A 199 -21.08 1.08 1.71
CA ASP A 199 -22.44 1.28 1.23
C ASP A 199 -22.65 0.48 -0.07
N PRO A 200 -23.21 -0.75 0.00
CA PRO A 200 -23.65 -1.42 -1.19
C PRO A 200 -24.86 -0.64 -1.68
N VAL A 201 -24.65 0.31 -2.60
CA VAL A 201 -25.70 0.63 -3.57
C VAL A 201 -25.99 -0.68 -4.28
N ARG A 202 -26.92 -1.47 -3.72
CA ARG A 202 -27.38 -2.72 -4.30
C ARG A 202 -27.86 -2.35 -5.70
N PRO A 203 -27.19 -2.82 -6.77
CA PRO A 203 -27.72 -2.58 -8.09
C PRO A 203 -29.15 -3.16 -8.10
N PRO A 204 -30.14 -2.45 -8.66
CA PRO A 204 -31.50 -2.95 -8.71
C PRO A 204 -31.44 -4.33 -9.37
N VAL A 205 -31.92 -5.35 -8.66
CA VAL A 205 -31.95 -6.72 -9.15
C VAL A 205 -32.74 -6.66 -10.45
N ARG A 206 -32.07 -6.93 -11.58
CA ARG A 206 -32.76 -7.07 -12.87
C ARG A 206 -33.74 -8.21 -12.69
N ARG A 207 -35.02 -7.91 -12.50
CA ARG A 207 -36.08 -8.90 -12.68
C ARG A 207 -35.97 -9.33 -14.13
N ALA A 208 -35.63 -10.60 -14.34
CA ALA A 208 -35.72 -11.21 -15.66
C ALA A 208 -37.16 -11.01 -16.15
N ALA A 209 -37.30 -10.39 -17.32
CA ALA A 209 -38.54 -10.37 -18.08
C ALA A 209 -38.70 -11.72 -18.79
#